data_AF-A0A925MM01-F1
#
_entry.id   AF-A0A925MM01-F1
#
_cell.length_a   1.000
_cell.length_b   1.000
_cell.length_c   1.000
_cell.angle_alpha   90.00
_cell.angle_beta   90.00
_cell.angle_gamma   90.00
#
_symmetry.space_group_name_H-M   'P 1'
#
loop_
_entity.id
_entity.type
_entity.pdbx_description
1 polymer ?
#
loop_
_entity_poly.entity_id
_entity_poly.type
_entity_poly.pdbx_seq_one_letter_code
_entity_poly.pdbx_strand_id
1 'polypeptide(L)'
;IILFVLIVLGVILYRNVSNNRYAKMAEAGNTAIVVQGFLDEMIPHHQEAVDSSLKVMNDLGITDGQVRIFAANVVDTQSFEISRMENIYREFLLKEYIPTVTVDAKNPHAMMGDTSQLKGDELAKTYTKDMIKHHKGAIDAAQDYVKLVDKIRKANEHSENGLTVTNSHPAIDATYELAQQIIDTQTKEIEVMKGWKF
;
A
#
# COMPACT_ATOMS: atom_id res chain seq x y z
N ILE A 1 16.06 22.54 -0.40
CA ILE A 1 14.72 23.15 -0.54
C ILE A 1 14.10 22.81 -1.90
N ILE A 2 14.81 22.97 -3.02
CA ILE A 2 14.29 22.69 -4.38
C ILE A 2 13.91 21.20 -4.60
N LEU A 3 14.73 20.24 -4.15
CA LEU A 3 14.45 18.81 -4.33
C LEU A 3 13.20 18.33 -3.55
N PHE A 4 12.99 18.85 -2.35
CA PHE A 4 11.84 18.51 -1.50
C PHE A 4 10.53 19.06 -2.08
N VAL A 5 10.58 20.25 -2.69
CA VAL A 5 9.43 20.86 -3.38
C VAL A 5 9.06 20.05 -4.63
N LEU A 6 10.04 19.52 -5.39
CA LEU A 6 9.77 18.70 -6.57
C LEU A 6 9.16 17.33 -6.22
N ILE A 7 9.60 16.69 -5.13
CA ILE A 7 9.02 15.41 -4.66
C ILE A 7 7.60 15.63 -4.16
N VAL A 8 7.36 16.68 -3.37
CA VAL A 8 6.01 17.02 -2.88
C VAL A 8 5.09 17.40 -4.05
N LEU A 9 5.58 18.15 -5.04
CA LEU A 9 4.82 18.45 -6.26
C LEU A 9 4.56 17.20 -7.11
N GLY A 10 5.50 16.27 -7.21
CA GLY A 10 5.34 14.99 -7.90
C GLY A 10 4.29 14.10 -7.24
N VAL A 11 4.30 14.00 -5.91
CA VAL A 11 3.28 13.28 -5.13
C VAL A 11 1.91 13.97 -5.24
N ILE A 12 1.86 15.31 -5.21
CA ILE A 12 0.61 16.08 -5.38
C ILE A 12 0.06 15.93 -6.80
N LEU A 13 0.88 16.04 -7.83
CA LEU A 13 0.48 15.86 -9.24
C LEU A 13 0.05 14.42 -9.51
N TYR A 14 0.77 13.43 -8.99
CA TYR A 14 0.38 12.02 -9.06
C TYR A 14 -0.96 11.79 -8.36
N ARG A 15 -1.13 12.25 -7.11
CA ARG A 15 -2.41 12.19 -6.39
C ARG A 15 -3.54 12.88 -7.15
N ASN A 16 -3.29 14.03 -7.77
CA ASN A 16 -4.32 14.77 -8.49
C ASN A 16 -4.72 14.05 -9.80
N VAL A 17 -3.77 13.41 -10.48
CA VAL A 17 -4.02 12.61 -11.68
C VAL A 17 -4.67 11.26 -11.34
N SER A 18 -4.21 10.57 -10.29
CA SER A 18 -4.79 9.31 -9.84
C SER A 18 -6.23 9.51 -9.31
N ASN A 19 -6.45 10.53 -8.47
CA ASN A 19 -7.79 10.91 -8.01
C ASN A 19 -8.76 11.21 -9.17
N ASN A 20 -8.26 11.88 -10.23
CA ASN A 20 -9.07 12.21 -11.40
C ASN A 20 -9.32 10.98 -12.31
N ARG A 21 -8.44 9.96 -12.29
CA ARG A 21 -8.66 8.67 -12.97
C ARG A 21 -9.67 7.81 -12.24
N TYR A 22 -9.54 7.66 -10.92
CA TYR A 22 -10.48 6.88 -10.11
C TYR A 22 -11.90 7.46 -10.13
N ALA A 23 -12.04 8.78 -10.09
CA ALA A 23 -13.35 9.45 -10.15
C ALA A 23 -14.09 9.19 -11.48
N LYS A 24 -13.39 9.29 -12.62
CA LYS A 24 -14.00 9.03 -13.95
C LYS A 24 -14.34 7.56 -14.18
N MET A 25 -13.60 6.64 -13.57
CA MET A 25 -13.82 5.19 -13.68
C MET A 25 -14.99 4.73 -12.79
N ALA A 26 -15.20 5.38 -11.64
CA ALA A 26 -16.37 5.19 -10.79
C ALA A 26 -17.66 5.71 -11.46
N GLU A 27 -17.62 6.81 -12.21
CA GLU A 27 -18.77 7.32 -13.00
C GLU A 27 -19.27 6.32 -14.06
N ALA A 28 -18.41 5.44 -14.57
CA ALA A 28 -18.78 4.42 -15.56
C ALA A 28 -19.38 3.14 -14.95
N GLY A 29 -19.51 3.06 -13.61
CA GLY A 29 -20.04 1.88 -12.91
C GLY A 29 -19.13 0.63 -12.99
N ASN A 30 -17.91 0.75 -13.52
CA ASN A 30 -16.99 -0.37 -13.66
C ASN A 30 -16.11 -0.51 -12.41
N THR A 31 -16.65 -1.16 -11.39
CA THR A 31 -15.98 -1.45 -10.12
C THR A 31 -14.70 -2.27 -10.27
N ALA A 32 -14.59 -3.10 -11.32
CA ALA A 32 -13.38 -3.88 -11.60
C ALA A 32 -12.18 -2.99 -11.91
N ILE A 33 -12.40 -1.84 -12.56
CA ILE A 33 -11.34 -0.88 -12.84
C ILE A 33 -10.85 -0.19 -11.54
N VAL A 34 -11.77 0.14 -10.63
CA VAL A 34 -11.44 0.74 -9.33
C VAL A 34 -10.62 -0.24 -8.49
N VAL A 35 -11.05 -1.50 -8.42
CA VAL A 35 -10.30 -2.58 -7.77
C VAL A 35 -8.92 -2.72 -8.39
N GLN A 36 -8.85 -2.87 -9.72
CA GLN A 36 -7.59 -3.06 -10.40
C GLN A 36 -6.59 -1.94 -10.10
N GLY A 37 -7.01 -0.67 -10.18
CA GLY A 37 -6.08 0.44 -9.97
C GLY A 37 -5.48 0.45 -8.56
N PHE A 38 -6.27 0.11 -7.54
CA PHE A 38 -5.76 -0.05 -6.18
C PHE A 38 -4.72 -1.17 -6.07
N LEU A 39 -4.99 -2.33 -6.68
CA LEU A 39 -4.05 -3.46 -6.64
C LEU A 39 -2.77 -3.19 -7.46
N ASP A 40 -2.89 -2.55 -8.63
CA ASP A 40 -1.77 -2.15 -9.49
C ASP A 40 -0.81 -1.19 -8.75
N GLU A 41 -1.32 -0.40 -7.79
CA GLU A 41 -0.52 0.50 -6.94
C GLU A 41 0.01 -0.22 -5.68
N MET A 42 -0.83 -1.02 -5.02
CA MET A 42 -0.52 -1.55 -3.69
C MET A 42 0.41 -2.78 -3.72
N ILE A 43 0.34 -3.63 -4.74
CA ILE A 43 1.27 -4.77 -4.90
C ILE A 43 2.73 -4.32 -4.97
N PRO A 44 3.15 -3.44 -5.91
CA PRO A 44 4.55 -3.01 -5.97
C PRO A 44 4.97 -2.19 -4.75
N HIS A 45 4.05 -1.44 -4.13
CA HIS A 45 4.32 -0.74 -2.87
C HIS A 45 4.62 -1.75 -1.74
N HIS A 46 3.87 -2.84 -1.63
CA HIS A 46 4.18 -3.88 -0.64
C HIS A 46 5.49 -4.61 -0.95
N GLN A 47 5.78 -4.87 -2.23
CA GLN A 47 7.02 -5.52 -2.63
C GLN A 47 8.26 -4.70 -2.23
N GLU A 48 8.21 -3.37 -2.32
CA GLU A 48 9.31 -2.49 -1.86
C GLU A 48 9.61 -2.66 -0.36
N ALA A 49 8.56 -2.78 0.47
CA ALA A 49 8.72 -3.04 1.89
C ALA A 49 9.25 -4.45 2.18
N VAL A 50 8.79 -5.47 1.46
CA VAL A 50 9.31 -6.85 1.58
C VAL A 50 10.81 -6.88 1.26
N ASP A 51 11.22 -6.33 0.12
CA ASP A 51 12.62 -6.34 -0.34
C ASP A 51 13.53 -5.60 0.65
N SER A 52 13.10 -4.43 1.12
CA SER A 52 13.83 -3.65 2.13
C SER A 52 13.95 -4.40 3.46
N SER A 53 12.88 -5.08 3.87
CA SER A 53 12.83 -5.78 5.16
C SER A 53 13.64 -7.08 5.14
N LEU A 54 13.70 -7.77 4.00
CA LEU A 54 14.60 -8.92 3.79
C LEU A 54 16.06 -8.54 4.02
N LYS A 55 16.49 -7.36 3.55
CA LYS A 55 17.85 -6.87 3.83
C LYS A 55 18.07 -6.66 5.34
N VAL A 56 17.12 -6.02 6.01
CA VAL A 56 17.25 -5.63 7.42
C VAL A 56 17.22 -6.84 8.36
N MET A 57 16.30 -7.78 8.17
CA MET A 57 16.20 -8.96 9.05
C MET A 57 17.47 -9.83 9.00
N ASN A 58 18.21 -9.79 7.89
CA ASN A 58 19.43 -10.57 7.66
C ASN A 58 20.74 -9.83 8.04
N ASP A 59 20.70 -8.54 8.40
CA ASP A 59 21.91 -7.80 8.79
C ASP A 59 22.25 -8.03 10.28
N LEU A 60 23.23 -8.90 10.52
CA LEU A 60 23.72 -9.23 11.87
C LEU A 60 24.51 -8.10 12.55
N GLY A 61 24.82 -7.01 11.85
CA GLY A 61 25.44 -5.82 12.42
C GLY A 61 24.45 -4.91 13.16
N ILE A 62 23.14 -5.17 13.06
CA ILE A 62 22.11 -4.43 13.79
C ILE A 62 22.10 -4.93 15.23
N THR A 63 22.45 -4.06 16.17
CA THR A 63 22.60 -4.41 17.59
C THR A 63 21.24 -4.48 18.29
N ASP A 64 20.28 -3.68 17.84
CA ASP A 64 18.91 -3.72 18.33
C ASP A 64 18.09 -4.80 17.61
N GLY A 65 18.02 -5.98 18.22
CA GLY A 65 17.33 -7.15 17.66
C GLY A 65 15.85 -6.92 17.36
N GLN A 66 15.18 -5.94 18.00
CA GLN A 66 13.77 -5.68 17.76
C GLN A 66 13.50 -5.19 16.33
N VAL A 67 14.46 -4.47 15.72
CA VAL A 67 14.33 -3.97 14.34
C VAL A 67 14.37 -5.13 13.34
N ARG A 68 15.23 -6.13 13.59
CA ARG A 68 15.31 -7.33 12.75
C ARG A 68 14.05 -8.18 12.87
N ILE A 69 13.49 -8.32 14.07
CA ILE A 69 12.22 -9.04 14.31
C ILE A 69 11.08 -8.32 13.61
N PHE A 70 10.98 -7.00 13.75
CA PHE A 70 9.97 -6.21 13.06
C PHE A 70 10.07 -6.37 11.54
N ALA A 71 11.27 -6.29 10.97
CA ALA A 71 11.48 -6.49 9.54
C ALA A 71 11.01 -7.88 9.08
N ALA A 72 11.27 -8.93 9.87
CA ALA A 72 10.75 -10.27 9.57
C ALA A 72 9.21 -10.32 9.56
N ASN A 73 8.55 -9.63 10.50
CA ASN A 73 7.09 -9.54 10.56
C ASN A 73 6.50 -8.78 9.36
N VAL A 74 7.18 -7.72 8.90
CA VAL A 74 6.79 -6.99 7.69
C VAL A 74 6.88 -7.89 6.46
N VAL A 75 7.97 -8.69 6.32
CA VAL A 75 8.09 -9.67 5.23
C VAL A 75 6.93 -10.65 5.23
N ASP A 76 6.60 -11.22 6.39
CA ASP A 76 5.54 -12.22 6.51
C ASP A 76 4.17 -11.62 6.14
N THR A 77 3.82 -10.50 6.79
CA THR A 77 2.51 -9.86 6.62
C THR A 77 2.32 -9.34 5.20
N GLN A 78 3.29 -8.62 4.65
CA GLN A 78 3.12 -7.99 3.34
C GLN A 78 3.25 -8.99 2.19
N SER A 79 4.02 -10.08 2.34
CA SER A 79 4.01 -11.16 1.34
C SER A 79 2.66 -11.89 1.30
N PHE A 80 2.02 -12.06 2.45
CA PHE A 80 0.67 -12.61 2.53
C PHE A 80 -0.37 -11.67 1.89
N GLU A 81 -0.28 -10.36 2.14
CA GLU A 81 -1.17 -9.36 1.52
C GLU A 81 -0.98 -9.29 0.00
N ILE A 82 0.26 -9.36 -0.51
CA ILE A 82 0.54 -9.50 -1.96
C ILE A 82 -0.17 -10.73 -2.52
N SER A 83 -0.03 -11.88 -1.87
CA SER A 83 -0.67 -13.12 -2.32
C SER A 83 -2.20 -13.00 -2.37
N ARG A 84 -2.80 -12.29 -1.41
CA ARG A 84 -4.24 -11.98 -1.42
C ARG A 84 -4.62 -11.04 -2.57
N MET A 85 -3.84 -10.00 -2.83
CA MET A 85 -4.08 -9.09 -3.96
C MET A 85 -4.00 -9.82 -5.30
N GLU A 86 -3.00 -10.68 -5.50
CA GLU A 86 -2.88 -11.51 -6.69
C GLU A 86 -4.02 -12.53 -6.82
N ASN A 87 -4.52 -13.06 -5.72
CA ASN A 87 -5.71 -13.91 -5.74
C ASN A 87 -6.94 -13.11 -6.20
N ILE A 88 -7.14 -11.88 -5.71
CA ILE A 88 -8.24 -11.01 -6.16
C ILE A 88 -8.18 -10.74 -7.67
N TYR A 89 -6.97 -10.56 -8.23
CA TYR A 89 -6.76 -10.49 -9.69
C TYR A 89 -7.31 -11.73 -10.40
N ARG A 90 -6.89 -12.92 -9.96
CA ARG A 90 -7.29 -14.18 -10.58
C ARG A 90 -8.78 -14.45 -10.45
N GLU A 91 -9.31 -14.36 -9.24
CA GLU A 91 -10.69 -14.77 -8.93
C GLU A 91 -11.72 -13.80 -9.46
N PHE A 92 -11.47 -12.49 -9.34
CA PHE A 92 -12.50 -11.49 -9.61
C PHE A 92 -12.23 -10.58 -10.80
N LEU A 93 -10.96 -10.43 -11.22
CA LEU A 93 -10.61 -9.70 -12.45
C LEU A 93 -10.32 -10.64 -13.63
N LEU A 94 -10.36 -11.97 -13.39
CA LEU A 94 -10.18 -13.03 -14.38
C LEU A 94 -8.87 -12.88 -15.18
N LYS A 95 -7.81 -12.43 -14.52
CA LYS A 95 -6.49 -12.24 -15.11
C LYS A 95 -5.39 -12.44 -14.08
N GLU A 96 -4.20 -12.83 -14.52
CA GLU A 96 -3.03 -12.82 -13.64
C GLU A 96 -2.52 -11.40 -13.42
N TYR A 97 -1.98 -11.15 -12.23
CA TYR A 97 -1.15 -9.97 -12.02
C TYR A 97 0.13 -10.13 -12.84
N ILE A 98 0.46 -9.12 -13.63
CA ILE A 98 1.71 -9.06 -14.36
C ILE A 98 2.48 -7.90 -13.75
N PRO A 99 3.58 -8.16 -13.01
CA PRO A 99 4.45 -7.10 -12.53
C PRO A 99 4.82 -6.22 -13.71
N THR A 100 4.52 -4.93 -13.62
CA THR A 100 4.97 -3.96 -14.60
C THR A 100 6.49 -3.89 -14.49
N VAL A 101 7.18 -4.65 -15.34
CA VAL A 101 8.64 -4.64 -15.41
C VAL A 101 9.04 -3.26 -15.92
N THR A 102 9.28 -2.30 -15.03
CA THR A 102 10.09 -1.14 -15.37
C THR A 102 11.53 -1.64 -15.43
N VAL A 103 11.84 -2.32 -16.54
CA VAL A 103 13.21 -2.39 -17.04
C VAL A 103 13.73 -0.95 -17.05
N ASP A 104 14.88 -0.72 -16.41
CA ASP A 104 15.79 0.41 -16.63
C ASP A 104 15.63 1.78 -15.92
N ALA A 105 14.62 2.02 -15.07
CA ALA A 105 14.62 3.22 -14.22
C ALA A 105 14.46 2.84 -12.75
N LYS A 106 15.32 3.39 -11.87
CA LYS A 106 15.04 3.48 -10.43
C LYS A 106 13.57 3.84 -10.27
N ASN A 107 12.78 2.99 -9.60
CA ASN A 107 11.35 3.22 -9.40
C ASN A 107 11.16 4.68 -8.92
N PRO A 108 10.63 5.60 -9.76
CA PRO A 108 10.55 7.01 -9.41
C PRO A 108 9.57 7.27 -8.25
N HIS A 109 8.84 6.22 -7.85
CA HIS A 109 7.90 6.19 -6.74
C HIS A 109 8.43 5.37 -5.55
N ALA A 110 9.72 5.00 -5.52
CA ALA A 110 10.34 4.36 -4.37
C ALA A 110 10.18 5.26 -3.13
N MET A 111 9.54 4.73 -2.09
CA MET A 111 9.31 5.42 -0.82
C MET A 111 10.36 5.06 0.23
N MET A 112 11.12 3.99 0.00
CA MET A 112 12.28 3.61 0.81
C MET A 112 13.53 4.28 0.25
N GLY A 113 14.36 4.85 1.13
CA GLY A 113 15.64 5.46 0.72
C GLY A 113 16.63 4.44 0.17
N ASP A 114 17.67 4.91 -0.52
CA ASP A 114 18.78 4.06 -0.95
C ASP A 114 19.56 3.57 0.28
N THR A 115 19.24 2.35 0.71
CA THR A 115 19.92 1.71 1.83
C THR A 115 21.08 0.83 1.37
N SER A 116 21.40 0.75 0.07
CA SER A 116 22.30 -0.27 -0.49
C SER A 116 23.67 -0.33 0.20
N GLN A 117 24.21 0.84 0.58
CA GLN A 117 25.51 0.98 1.24
C GLN A 117 25.45 0.95 2.78
N LEU A 118 24.26 1.02 3.37
CA LEU A 118 24.07 1.04 4.81
C LEU A 118 24.11 -0.37 5.41
N LYS A 119 24.65 -0.47 6.63
CA LYS A 119 24.70 -1.68 7.45
C LYS A 119 24.49 -1.37 8.93
N GLY A 120 24.19 -2.40 9.70
CA GLY A 120 24.06 -2.31 11.16
C GLY A 120 23.13 -1.21 11.64
N ASP A 121 23.46 -0.55 12.75
CA ASP A 121 22.52 0.41 13.38
C ASP A 121 22.19 1.62 12.49
N GLU A 122 23.06 2.00 11.55
CA GLU A 122 22.75 3.05 10.57
C GLU A 122 21.67 2.60 9.57
N LEU A 123 21.74 1.34 9.12
CA LEU A 123 20.69 0.72 8.31
C LEU A 123 19.39 0.65 9.10
N ALA A 124 19.42 0.20 10.36
CA ALA A 124 18.24 0.10 11.22
C ALA A 124 17.53 1.45 11.41
N LYS A 125 18.29 2.52 11.68
CA LYS A 125 17.79 3.88 11.83
C LYS A 125 17.12 4.40 10.55
N THR A 126 17.79 4.19 9.42
CA THR A 126 17.30 4.67 8.12
C THR A 126 16.05 3.89 7.70
N TYR A 127 16.09 2.56 7.80
CA TYR A 127 14.96 1.69 7.53
C TYR A 127 13.72 2.10 8.35
N THR A 128 13.88 2.28 9.67
CA THR A 128 12.73 2.64 10.53
C THR A 128 12.11 3.97 10.10
N LYS A 129 12.96 4.99 9.86
CA LYS A 129 12.49 6.32 9.46
C LYS A 129 11.73 6.28 8.14
N ASP A 130 12.23 5.52 7.16
CA ASP A 130 11.62 5.45 5.85
C ASP A 130 10.40 4.52 5.83
N MET A 131 10.42 3.41 6.57
CA MET A 131 9.26 2.52 6.70
C MET A 131 8.06 3.22 7.36
N ILE A 132 8.27 4.15 8.31
CA ILE A 132 7.19 4.99 8.83
C ILE A 132 6.54 5.83 7.72
N LYS A 133 7.33 6.41 6.79
CA LYS A 133 6.79 7.20 5.68
C LYS A 133 6.10 6.32 4.66
N HIS A 134 6.70 5.18 4.34
CA HIS A 134 6.17 4.16 3.46
C HIS A 134 4.79 3.70 3.96
N HIS A 135 4.66 3.33 5.23
CA HIS A 135 3.38 2.95 5.82
C HIS A 135 2.32 4.06 5.77
N LYS A 136 2.72 5.33 5.98
CA LYS A 136 1.78 6.45 5.82
C LYS A 136 1.27 6.57 4.38
N GLY A 137 2.12 6.30 3.39
CA GLY A 137 1.72 6.25 1.98
C GLY A 137 0.64 5.20 1.72
N ALA A 138 0.85 3.97 2.19
CA ALA A 138 -0.11 2.88 2.06
C ALA A 138 -1.42 3.16 2.81
N ILE A 139 -1.36 3.70 4.04
CA ILE A 139 -2.55 4.08 4.82
C ILE A 139 -3.36 5.14 4.09
N ASP A 140 -2.73 6.20 3.58
CA ASP A 140 -3.42 7.26 2.85
C ASP A 140 -4.12 6.68 1.60
N ALA A 141 -3.43 5.85 0.82
CA ALA A 141 -4.00 5.21 -0.37
C ALA A 141 -5.18 4.28 -0.02
N ALA A 142 -5.05 3.47 1.04
CA ALA A 142 -6.11 2.59 1.52
C ALA A 142 -7.32 3.39 2.05
N GLN A 143 -7.10 4.50 2.75
CA GLN A 143 -8.19 5.36 3.22
C GLN A 143 -8.95 6.03 2.06
N ASP A 144 -8.23 6.49 1.03
CA ASP A 144 -8.85 7.08 -0.15
C ASP A 144 -9.63 6.03 -0.95
N TYR A 145 -9.12 4.79 -1.02
CA TYR A 145 -9.84 3.66 -1.60
C TYR A 145 -11.12 3.31 -0.83
N VAL A 146 -11.05 3.19 0.50
CA VAL A 146 -12.21 2.93 1.38
C VAL A 146 -13.29 3.99 1.17
N LYS A 147 -12.92 5.29 1.18
CA LYS A 147 -13.85 6.40 0.94
C LYS A 147 -14.51 6.32 -0.43
N LEU A 148 -13.77 5.90 -1.45
CA LEU A 148 -14.30 5.74 -2.81
C LEU A 148 -15.30 4.59 -2.86
N VAL A 149 -14.96 3.44 -2.28
CA VAL A 149 -15.85 2.27 -2.21
C VAL A 149 -17.12 2.59 -1.41
N ASP A 150 -17.02 3.32 -0.30
CA ASP A 150 -18.20 3.74 0.48
C ASP A 150 -19.17 4.59 -0.36
N LYS A 151 -18.64 5.49 -1.20
CA LYS A 151 -19.47 6.27 -2.16
C LYS A 151 -20.13 5.38 -3.19
N ILE A 152 -19.40 4.40 -3.74
CA ILE A 152 -19.92 3.44 -4.72
C ILE A 152 -21.03 2.60 -4.09
N ARG A 153 -20.83 2.06 -2.88
CA ARG A 153 -21.83 1.28 -2.16
C ARG A 153 -23.09 2.09 -1.92
N LYS A 154 -22.95 3.31 -1.39
CA LYS A 154 -24.08 4.22 -1.14
C LYS A 154 -24.87 4.57 -2.41
N ALA A 155 -24.19 4.71 -3.55
CA ALA A 155 -24.85 4.96 -4.83
C ALA A 155 -25.62 3.73 -5.37
N ASN A 156 -25.24 2.52 -4.95
CA ASN A 156 -25.86 1.26 -5.33
C ASN A 156 -26.81 0.69 -4.26
N GLU A 157 -27.08 1.46 -3.21
CA GLU A 157 -28.05 1.10 -2.18
C GLU A 157 -29.47 1.31 -2.68
N HIS A 158 -30.29 0.28 -2.55
CA HIS A 158 -31.74 0.40 -2.66
C HIS A 158 -32.36 0.21 -1.29
N SER A 159 -33.15 1.19 -0.84
CA SER A 159 -33.85 1.13 0.44
C SER A 159 -35.35 1.11 0.21
N GLU A 160 -36.02 0.06 0.67
CA GLU A 160 -37.47 -0.09 0.63
C GLU A 160 -37.97 -0.66 1.97
N ASN A 161 -39.02 -0.07 2.54
CA ASN A 161 -39.66 -0.55 3.78
C ASN A 161 -38.72 -0.76 4.98
N GLY A 162 -37.65 0.04 5.08
CA GLY A 162 -36.67 -0.04 6.17
C GLY A 162 -35.59 -1.11 5.97
N LEU A 163 -35.58 -1.80 4.83
CA LEU A 163 -34.50 -2.70 4.42
C LEU A 163 -33.62 -1.99 3.38
N THR A 164 -32.32 -1.92 3.63
CA THR A 164 -31.32 -1.43 2.67
C THR A 164 -30.56 -2.62 2.10
N VAL A 165 -30.56 -2.74 0.77
CA VAL A 165 -29.77 -3.74 0.03
C VAL A 165 -28.71 -3.01 -0.78
N THR A 166 -27.45 -3.40 -0.60
CA THR A 166 -26.31 -2.93 -1.38
C THR A 166 -25.86 -4.04 -2.31
N ASN A 167 -25.93 -3.82 -3.62
CA ASN A 167 -25.34 -4.76 -4.59
C ASN A 167 -23.88 -4.36 -4.87
N SER A 168 -22.93 -5.02 -4.21
CA SER A 168 -21.49 -4.87 -4.45
C SER A 168 -20.94 -6.08 -5.22
N HIS A 169 -19.95 -5.83 -6.09
CA HIS A 169 -19.20 -6.90 -6.73
C HIS A 169 -18.26 -7.53 -5.69
N PRO A 170 -18.09 -8.87 -5.62
CA PRO A 170 -17.23 -9.53 -4.62
C PRO A 170 -15.80 -8.99 -4.58
N ALA A 171 -15.26 -8.58 -5.73
CA ALA A 171 -13.97 -7.89 -5.82
C ALA A 171 -13.88 -6.65 -4.91
N ILE A 172 -14.94 -5.82 -4.88
CA ILE A 172 -15.01 -4.60 -4.08
C ILE A 172 -15.03 -4.94 -2.59
N ASP A 173 -15.77 -5.97 -2.21
CA ASP A 173 -15.86 -6.37 -0.80
C ASP A 173 -14.52 -6.93 -0.31
N ALA A 174 -13.90 -7.82 -1.09
CA ALA A 174 -12.60 -8.38 -0.77
C ALA A 174 -11.49 -7.32 -0.68
N THR A 175 -11.42 -6.37 -1.62
CA THR A 175 -10.42 -5.29 -1.56
C THR A 175 -10.72 -4.25 -0.50
N TYR A 176 -12.00 -4.01 -0.18
CA TYR A 176 -12.37 -3.11 0.90
C TYR A 176 -11.90 -3.64 2.26
N GLU A 177 -12.15 -4.92 2.53
CA GLU A 177 -11.66 -5.59 3.75
C GLU A 177 -10.14 -5.57 3.81
N LEU A 178 -9.46 -5.87 2.70
CA LEU A 178 -8.00 -5.79 2.63
C LEU A 178 -7.48 -4.37 2.92
N ALA A 179 -8.10 -3.34 2.34
CA ALA A 179 -7.70 -1.95 2.56
C ALA A 179 -7.88 -1.54 4.03
N GLN A 180 -8.95 -1.98 4.70
CA GLN A 180 -9.13 -1.76 6.14
C GLN A 180 -8.05 -2.45 6.96
N GLN A 181 -7.69 -3.69 6.62
CA GLN A 181 -6.63 -4.43 7.29
C GLN A 181 -5.26 -3.77 7.13
N ILE A 182 -4.96 -3.22 5.94
CA ILE A 182 -3.74 -2.43 5.69
C ILE A 182 -3.72 -1.20 6.61
N ILE A 183 -4.83 -0.45 6.70
CA ILE A 183 -4.93 0.72 7.58
C ILE A 183 -4.63 0.34 9.03
N ASP A 184 -5.30 -0.70 9.53
CA ASP A 184 -5.20 -1.11 10.93
C ASP A 184 -3.81 -1.62 11.28
N THR A 185 -3.24 -2.47 10.42
CA THR A 185 -1.94 -3.11 10.66
C THR A 185 -0.82 -2.08 10.56
N GLN A 186 -0.75 -1.33 9.47
CA GLN A 186 0.33 -0.38 9.26
C GLN A 186 0.26 0.81 10.23
N THR A 187 -0.93 1.17 10.74
CA THR A 187 -1.06 2.14 11.84
C THR A 187 -0.39 1.63 13.11
N LYS A 188 -0.64 0.37 13.50
CA LYS A 188 -0.02 -0.23 14.69
C LYS A 188 1.50 -0.35 14.54
N GLU A 189 1.96 -0.73 13.35
CA GLU A 189 3.39 -0.82 13.03
C GLU A 189 4.10 0.54 13.12
N ILE A 190 3.47 1.62 12.65
CA ILE A 190 3.98 2.98 12.83
C ILE A 190 4.13 3.32 14.32
N GLU A 191 3.14 3.00 15.16
CA GLU A 191 3.20 3.30 16.59
C GLU A 191 4.32 2.50 17.29
N VAL A 192 4.54 1.24 16.90
CA VAL A 192 5.69 0.46 17.36
C VAL A 192 7.01 1.16 16.98
N MET A 193 7.19 1.49 15.71
CA MET A 193 8.43 2.13 15.22
C MET A 193 8.70 3.51 15.85
N LYS A 194 7.65 4.32 16.09
CA LYS A 194 7.78 5.60 16.79
C LYS A 194 8.20 5.46 18.25
N GLY A 195 7.93 4.31 18.87
CA GLY A 195 8.31 4.01 20.24
C GLY A 195 9.81 3.74 20.42
N TRP A 196 10.53 3.45 19.33
CA TRP A 196 11.95 3.13 19.39
C TRP A 196 12.82 4.36 19.60
N LYS A 197 13.89 4.18 20.39
CA LYS A 197 14.90 5.21 20.66
C LYS A 197 16.20 4.78 20.01
N PHE A 198 16.68 5.62 19.10
CA PHE A 198 17.90 5.42 18.33
C PHE A 198 18.97 6.42 18.70
#